data_AF-A0A7X0D7L3-F1
#
_entry.id   AF-A0A7X0D7L3-F1
#
_cell.length_a   1.000
_cell.length_b   1.000
_cell.length_c   1.000
_cell.angle_alpha   90.00
_cell.angle_beta   90.00
_cell.angle_gamma   90.00
#
_symmetry.space_group_name_H-M   'P 1'
#
loop_
_entity.id
_entity.type
_entity.pdbx_description
1 polymer ?
#
loop_
_entity_poly.entity_id
_entity_poly.type
_entity_poly.pdbx_seq_one_letter_code
_entity_poly.pdbx_strand_id
1 'polypeptide(L)'
;MRYELPTRLSLTLPGPFAAWMAATAVATTRDANPFHQAAQQALAEARTDSSGQTVVTGTVDAICVIADHAYNLLHNPAIGGDLGDAAITVVNRFHAAMAPITGKEGFCVDCGGTGRTRSGTTCPICKGTGRLPTGW
;
A
#
# COMPACT_ATOMS: atom_id res chain seq x y z
N MET A 1 4.88 13.06 -23.64
CA MET A 1 4.88 11.60 -23.45
C MET A 1 4.08 11.29 -22.20
N ARG A 2 2.94 10.58 -22.34
CA ARG A 2 2.22 10.06 -21.17
C ARG A 2 3.00 8.85 -20.69
N TYR A 3 3.66 8.94 -19.55
CA TYR A 3 4.19 7.76 -18.87
C TYR A 3 2.99 6.91 -18.44
N GLU A 4 2.75 5.81 -19.14
CA GLU A 4 1.86 4.77 -18.63
C GLU A 4 2.58 4.15 -17.44
N LEU A 5 2.01 4.32 -16.24
CA LEU A 5 2.49 3.64 -15.05
C LEU A 5 2.54 2.12 -15.36
N PRO A 6 3.61 1.39 -15.01
CA PRO A 6 3.61 -0.05 -15.16
C PRO A 6 2.39 -0.60 -14.43
N THR A 7 1.64 -1.46 -15.11
CA THR A 7 0.35 -1.97 -14.64
C THR A 7 0.49 -2.86 -13.41
N ARG A 8 1.71 -3.32 -13.09
CA ARG A 8 2.01 -4.16 -11.93
C ARG A 8 3.33 -3.79 -11.26
N LEU A 9 3.39 -3.99 -9.95
CA LEU A 9 4.55 -3.75 -9.09
C LEU A 9 4.72 -4.95 -8.16
N SER A 10 5.98 -5.32 -7.90
CA SER A 10 6.34 -6.35 -6.94
C SER A 10 6.94 -5.71 -5.69
N LEU A 11 6.48 -6.15 -4.52
CA LEU A 11 6.98 -5.72 -3.23
C LEU A 11 7.29 -6.93 -2.36
N THR A 12 8.50 -6.96 -1.80
CA THR A 12 8.91 -7.99 -0.84
C THR A 12 8.55 -7.54 0.57
N LEU A 13 7.76 -8.33 1.28
CA LEU A 13 7.29 -8.11 2.64
C LEU A 13 8.14 -8.92 3.64
N PRO A 14 8.68 -8.28 4.68
CA PRO A 14 9.30 -8.99 5.81
C PRO A 14 8.28 -9.85 6.56
N GLY A 15 8.74 -10.97 7.11
CA GLY A 15 7.90 -11.98 7.78
C GLY A 15 6.89 -11.42 8.80
N PRO A 16 7.31 -10.57 9.77
CA PRO A 16 6.38 -10.00 10.75
C PRO A 16 5.25 -9.19 10.11
N PHE A 17 5.57 -8.38 9.09
CA PHE A 17 4.56 -7.59 8.37
C PHE A 17 3.68 -8.45 7.46
N ALA A 18 4.25 -9.45 6.77
CA ALA A 18 3.49 -10.38 5.95
C ALA A 18 2.47 -11.17 6.79
N ALA A 19 2.88 -11.66 7.96
CA ALA A 19 2.00 -12.36 8.90
C ALA A 19 0.90 -11.42 9.44
N TRP A 20 1.25 -10.18 9.79
CA TRP A 20 0.28 -9.19 10.23
C TRP A 20 -0.73 -8.83 9.14
N MET A 21 -0.28 -8.65 7.89
CA MET A 21 -1.16 -8.43 6.74
C MET A 21 -2.08 -9.63 6.51
N ALA A 22 -1.59 -10.87 6.59
CA ALA A 22 -2.43 -12.05 6.45
C ALA A 22 -3.52 -12.13 7.53
N ALA A 23 -3.19 -11.75 8.77
CA ALA A 23 -4.15 -11.74 9.89
C ALA A 23 -5.12 -10.55 9.85
N THR A 24 -4.68 -9.40 9.35
CA THR A 24 -5.40 -8.12 9.46
C THR A 24 -6.06 -7.68 8.15
N ALA A 25 -5.42 -7.90 6.99
CA ALA A 25 -5.96 -7.53 5.68
C ALA A 25 -7.11 -8.44 5.23
N VAL A 26 -7.17 -9.68 5.73
CA VAL A 26 -8.37 -10.53 5.63
C VAL A 26 -9.51 -9.95 6.49
N ALA A 27 -9.19 -9.29 7.60
CA ALA A 27 -10.17 -8.79 8.56
C ALA A 27 -10.76 -7.42 8.17
N THR A 28 -10.06 -6.59 7.41
CA THR A 28 -10.57 -5.29 6.96
C THR A 28 -11.25 -5.41 5.61
N THR A 29 -12.47 -5.95 5.58
CA THR A 29 -13.42 -5.65 4.50
C THR A 29 -13.75 -4.16 4.55
N ARG A 30 -12.93 -3.32 3.89
CA ARG A 30 -13.41 -2.02 3.41
C ARG A 30 -14.29 -2.33 2.20
N ASP A 31 -15.55 -2.64 2.48
CA ASP A 31 -16.55 -3.06 1.51
C ASP A 31 -16.51 -2.21 0.22
N ALA A 32 -16.51 -2.88 -0.93
CA ALA A 32 -16.66 -2.34 -2.29
C ALA A 32 -15.55 -1.43 -2.90
N ASN A 33 -14.41 -1.18 -2.22
CA ASN A 33 -13.29 -0.45 -2.84
C ASN A 33 -12.42 -1.39 -3.72
N PRO A 34 -12.31 -1.16 -5.05
CA PRO A 34 -11.56 -2.01 -5.97
C PRO A 34 -10.06 -2.07 -5.66
N PHE A 35 -9.49 -1.03 -5.03
CA PHE A 35 -8.08 -1.00 -4.68
C PHE A 35 -7.76 -1.96 -3.54
N HIS A 36 -8.64 -2.01 -2.52
CA HIS A 36 -8.52 -2.99 -1.43
C HIS A 36 -8.78 -4.42 -1.93
N GLN A 37 -9.72 -4.62 -2.85
CA GLN A 37 -9.92 -5.93 -3.50
C GLN A 37 -8.68 -6.38 -4.28
N ALA A 38 -8.06 -5.48 -5.04
CA ALA A 38 -6.82 -5.77 -5.76
C ALA A 38 -5.66 -6.10 -4.80
N ALA A 39 -5.56 -5.40 -3.66
CA ALA A 39 -4.59 -5.71 -2.61
C ALA A 39 -4.82 -7.11 -2.00
N GLN A 40 -6.06 -7.46 -1.70
CA GLN A 40 -6.43 -8.79 -1.19
C GLN A 40 -6.08 -9.89 -2.17
N GLN A 41 -6.38 -9.70 -3.46
CA GLN A 41 -6.00 -10.66 -4.51
C GLN A 41 -4.49 -10.81 -4.61
N ALA A 42 -3.74 -9.70 -4.62
CA ALA A 42 -2.28 -9.73 -4.68
C ALA A 42 -1.66 -10.47 -3.47
N LEU A 43 -2.23 -10.28 -2.28
CA LEU A 43 -1.79 -10.97 -1.05
C LEU A 43 -2.14 -12.47 -1.09
N ALA A 44 -3.30 -12.84 -1.63
CA ALA A 44 -3.69 -14.25 -1.79
C ALA A 44 -2.78 -14.98 -2.81
N GLU A 45 -2.28 -14.26 -3.82
CA GLU A 45 -1.34 -14.77 -4.82
C GLU A 45 0.13 -14.66 -4.40
N ALA A 46 0.41 -14.11 -3.22
CA ALA A 46 1.76 -13.86 -2.75
C ALA A 46 2.56 -15.16 -2.62
N ARG A 47 3.84 -15.09 -2.94
CA ARG A 47 4.73 -16.26 -2.94
C ARG A 47 5.93 -16.01 -2.05
N THR A 48 6.45 -17.07 -1.46
CA THR A 48 7.72 -17.00 -0.75
C THR A 48 8.87 -17.15 -1.74
N ASP A 49 9.85 -16.24 -1.70
CA ASP A 49 11.07 -16.34 -2.51
C ASP A 49 12.10 -17.29 -1.88
N SER A 50 13.23 -17.47 -2.56
CA SER A 50 14.33 -18.34 -2.11
C SER A 50 15.01 -17.87 -0.82
N SER A 51 14.78 -16.62 -0.40
CA SER A 51 15.28 -16.06 0.86
C SER A 51 14.27 -16.18 2.01
N GLY A 52 13.10 -16.80 1.76
CA GLY A 52 12.05 -16.95 2.76
C GLY A 52 11.18 -15.70 2.94
N GLN A 53 11.31 -14.70 2.06
CA GLN A 53 10.51 -13.47 2.13
C GLN A 53 9.22 -13.61 1.31
N THR A 54 8.14 -12.98 1.76
CA THR A 54 6.87 -12.98 1.02
C THR A 54 6.92 -11.90 -0.07
N VAL A 55 6.84 -12.30 -1.33
CA VAL A 55 6.77 -11.41 -2.49
C VAL A 55 5.33 -11.28 -2.94
N VAL A 56 4.86 -10.05 -3.00
CA VAL A 56 3.51 -9.69 -3.46
C VAL A 56 3.63 -8.97 -4.79
N THR A 57 2.94 -9.45 -5.82
CA THR A 57 2.92 -8.81 -7.15
C THR A 57 1.50 -8.47 -7.55
N GLY A 58 1.16 -7.18 -7.48
CA GLY A 58 -0.19 -6.66 -7.73
C GLY A 58 -0.18 -5.51 -8.71
N THR A 59 -1.34 -4.89 -8.93
CA THR A 59 -1.40 -3.57 -9.56
C THR A 59 -0.71 -2.53 -8.69
N VAL A 60 -0.33 -1.38 -9.25
CA VAL A 60 0.23 -0.27 -8.44
C VAL A 60 -0.74 0.09 -7.31
N ASP A 61 -2.04 0.16 -7.59
CA ASP A 61 -3.05 0.45 -6.58
C ASP A 61 -3.07 -0.57 -5.42
N ALA A 62 -2.96 -1.87 -5.75
CA ALA A 62 -2.88 -2.94 -4.76
C ALA A 62 -1.65 -2.76 -3.85
N ILE A 63 -0.49 -2.47 -4.44
CA ILE A 63 0.74 -2.27 -3.67
C ILE A 63 0.68 -0.99 -2.84
N CYS A 64 0.04 0.07 -3.34
CA CYS A 64 -0.14 1.30 -2.57
C CYS A 64 -1.00 1.08 -1.33
N VAL A 65 -2.06 0.26 -1.40
CA VAL A 65 -2.86 -0.11 -0.22
C VAL A 65 -2.01 -0.86 0.81
N ILE A 66 -1.17 -1.80 0.37
CA ILE A 66 -0.26 -2.54 1.26
C ILE A 66 0.73 -1.59 1.94
N ALA A 67 1.29 -0.64 1.18
CA ALA A 67 2.19 0.38 1.71
C ALA A 67 1.49 1.35 2.68
N ASP A 68 0.23 1.73 2.42
CA ASP A 68 -0.58 2.56 3.33
C ASP A 68 -0.78 1.87 4.69
N HIS A 69 -1.02 0.56 4.71
CA HIS A 69 -1.08 -0.18 5.96
C HIS A 69 0.25 -0.16 6.72
N ALA A 70 1.39 -0.30 6.03
CA ALA A 70 2.71 -0.15 6.65
C ALA A 70 2.90 1.27 7.22
N TYR A 71 2.53 2.30 6.46
CA TYR A 71 2.61 3.68 6.91
C TYR A 71 1.75 3.95 8.16
N ASN A 72 0.52 3.44 8.18
CA ASN A 72 -0.38 3.58 9.32
C ASN A 72 0.15 2.86 10.57
N LEU A 73 0.83 1.73 10.42
CA LEU A 73 1.51 1.07 11.53
C LEU A 73 2.63 1.93 12.12
N LEU A 74 3.43 2.59 11.29
CA LEU A 74 4.53 3.46 11.75
C LEU A 74 4.04 4.68 12.55
N HIS A 75 2.83 5.14 12.25
CA HIS A 75 2.22 6.29 12.93
C HIS A 75 1.34 5.86 14.11
N ASN A 76 1.30 4.57 14.45
CA ASN A 76 0.62 4.07 15.62
C ASN A 76 1.62 3.93 16.78
N PRO A 77 1.51 4.76 17.84
CA PRO A 77 2.47 4.77 18.95
C PRO A 77 2.47 3.46 19.77
N ALA A 78 1.48 2.59 19.57
CA ALA A 78 1.41 1.27 20.22
C ALA A 78 2.17 0.16 19.45
N ILE A 79 2.63 0.43 18.23
CA ILE A 79 3.36 -0.55 17.40
C ILE A 79 4.86 -0.29 17.56
N GLY A 80 5.56 -1.22 18.21
CA GLY A 80 7.02 -1.22 18.36
C GLY A 80 7.61 -2.61 18.17
N GLY A 81 8.94 -2.69 18.14
CA GLY A 81 9.68 -3.93 17.90
C GLY A 81 9.61 -4.40 16.44
N ASP A 82 9.75 -5.70 16.23
CA ASP A 82 9.96 -6.32 14.92
C ASP A 82 8.89 -5.96 13.86
N LEU A 83 7.64 -5.73 14.27
CA LEU A 83 6.56 -5.31 13.36
C LEU A 83 6.75 -3.88 12.85
N GLY A 84 7.21 -2.96 13.71
CA GLY A 84 7.52 -1.58 13.33
C GLY A 84 8.68 -1.53 12.35
N ASP A 85 9.78 -2.24 12.64
CA ASP A 85 10.95 -2.31 11.76
C ASP A 85 10.61 -2.95 10.39
N ALA A 86 9.76 -3.98 10.42
CA ALA A 86 9.23 -4.59 9.20
C ALA A 86 8.39 -3.58 8.38
N ALA A 87 7.54 -2.77 9.03
CA ALA A 87 6.77 -1.74 8.36
C ALA A 87 7.65 -0.63 7.74
N ILE A 88 8.72 -0.20 8.43
CA ILE A 88 9.71 0.76 7.90
C ILE A 88 10.32 0.18 6.62
N THR A 89 10.73 -1.09 6.68
CA THR A 89 11.34 -1.79 5.54
C THR A 89 10.39 -1.85 4.34
N VAL A 90 9.10 -2.10 4.57
CA VAL A 90 8.07 -2.14 3.51
C VAL A 90 7.90 -0.77 2.87
N VAL A 91 7.80 0.31 3.66
CA VAL A 91 7.69 1.67 3.14
C VAL A 91 8.91 2.04 2.30
N ASN A 92 10.12 1.74 2.77
CA ASN A 92 11.35 2.00 2.02
C ASN A 92 11.41 1.22 0.70
N ARG A 93 11.02 -0.06 0.71
CA ARG A 93 10.95 -0.89 -0.51
C ARG A 93 9.91 -0.37 -1.48
N PHE A 94 8.77 0.11 -0.98
CA PHE A 94 7.72 0.72 -1.79
C PHE A 94 8.22 2.01 -2.46
N HIS A 95 8.88 2.90 -1.71
CA HIS A 95 9.48 4.12 -2.27
C HIS A 95 10.51 3.79 -3.36
N ALA A 96 11.42 2.84 -3.09
CA ALA A 96 12.40 2.41 -4.08
C ALA A 96 11.74 1.85 -5.36
N ALA A 97 10.65 1.09 -5.22
CA ALA A 97 9.91 0.52 -6.34
C ALA A 97 9.11 1.57 -7.13
N MET A 98 8.64 2.64 -6.47
CA MET A 98 7.86 3.73 -7.06
C MET A 98 8.69 4.88 -7.63
N ALA A 99 9.94 5.04 -7.17
CA ALA A 99 10.85 6.10 -7.59
C ALA A 99 11.05 6.19 -9.12
N PRO A 100 11.21 5.07 -9.87
CA PRO A 100 11.35 5.12 -11.32
C PRO A 100 10.04 5.49 -12.06
N ILE A 101 8.91 5.36 -11.38
CA ILE A 101 7.57 5.37 -11.99
C ILE A 101 6.92 6.75 -11.86
N THR A 102 6.99 7.35 -10.68
CA THR A 102 6.04 8.41 -10.32
C THR A 102 6.65 9.80 -10.29
N GLY A 103 7.87 9.96 -9.78
CA GLY A 103 8.30 11.25 -9.23
C GLY A 103 7.25 11.90 -8.30
N LYS A 104 6.31 11.12 -7.75
CA LYS A 104 5.08 11.56 -7.07
C LYS A 104 4.74 10.59 -5.94
N GLU A 105 5.46 10.73 -4.83
CA GLU A 105 5.12 10.13 -3.54
C GLU A 105 3.78 10.70 -3.00
N GLY A 106 3.03 9.91 -2.24
CA GLY A 106 1.94 10.41 -1.39
C GLY A 106 0.54 10.56 -1.99
N PHE A 107 0.18 9.92 -3.12
CA PHE A 107 -1.21 9.98 -3.59
C PHE A 107 -2.16 9.16 -2.71
N CYS A 108 -3.38 9.64 -2.53
CA CYS A 108 -4.37 8.99 -1.66
C CYS A 108 -4.99 7.79 -2.37
N VAL A 109 -4.72 6.60 -1.83
CA VAL A 109 -5.16 5.31 -2.37
C VAL A 109 -6.67 5.14 -2.33
N ASP A 110 -7.36 5.74 -1.36
CA ASP A 110 -8.82 5.67 -1.25
C ASP A 110 -9.56 6.38 -2.40
N CYS A 111 -8.91 7.36 -3.04
CA CYS A 111 -9.47 8.07 -4.19
C CYS A 111 -8.66 7.89 -5.47
N GLY A 112 -7.66 7.00 -5.49
CA GLY A 112 -6.74 6.85 -6.62
C GLY A 112 -6.02 8.15 -7.01
N GLY A 113 -5.78 9.03 -6.04
CA GLY A 113 -5.12 10.32 -6.27
C GLY A 113 -6.01 11.44 -6.80
N THR A 114 -7.30 11.21 -6.99
CA THR A 114 -8.22 12.20 -7.59
C THR A 114 -8.74 13.26 -6.62
N GLY A 115 -8.62 13.01 -5.32
CA GLY A 115 -9.23 13.82 -4.27
C GLY A 115 -10.74 13.62 -4.14
N ARG A 116 -11.36 12.70 -4.89
CA ARG A 116 -12.80 12.48 -4.88
C ARG A 116 -13.20 11.02 -4.65
N THR A 117 -14.34 10.82 -4.02
CA THR A 117 -15.00 9.51 -3.94
C THR A 117 -15.55 9.11 -5.31
N ARG A 118 -15.99 7.86 -5.47
CA ARG A 118 -16.66 7.39 -6.70
C ARG A 118 -17.95 8.16 -7.03
N SER A 119 -18.66 8.68 -6.03
CA SER A 119 -19.86 9.50 -6.24
C SER A 119 -19.53 10.97 -6.55
N GLY A 120 -18.25 11.31 -6.72
CA GLY A 120 -17.79 12.64 -7.10
C GLY A 120 -17.71 13.64 -5.94
N THR A 121 -17.98 13.21 -4.71
CA THR A 121 -17.84 14.04 -3.50
C THR A 121 -16.37 14.10 -3.06
N THR A 122 -16.01 15.10 -2.24
CA THR A 122 -14.66 15.22 -1.68
C THR A 122 -14.27 13.94 -0.95
N CYS A 123 -13.09 13.38 -1.26
CA CYS A 123 -12.58 12.21 -0.57
C CYS A 123 -12.38 12.55 0.92
N PRO A 124 -13.05 11.84 1.85
CA PRO A 124 -12.98 12.17 3.28
C PRO A 124 -11.61 11.84 3.88
N ILE A 125 -10.85 10.95 3.23
CA ILE A 125 -9.56 10.47 3.71
C ILE A 125 -8.47 11.51 3.45
N CYS A 126 -8.29 11.93 2.19
CA CYS A 126 -7.32 12.98 1.86
C CYS A 126 -7.90 14.40 1.92
N LYS A 127 -9.17 14.55 2.29
CA LYS A 127 -9.86 15.85 2.34
C LYS A 127 -9.78 16.64 1.03
N GLY A 128 -9.84 15.95 -0.11
CA GLY A 128 -9.87 16.58 -1.44
C GLY A 128 -8.53 16.78 -2.13
N THR A 129 -7.42 16.59 -1.45
CA THR A 129 -6.07 16.87 -2.00
C THR A 129 -5.61 15.86 -3.05
N GLY A 130 -6.25 14.68 -3.12
CA GLY A 130 -5.74 13.54 -3.88
C GLY A 130 -4.43 12.98 -3.31
N ARG A 131 -3.99 13.48 -2.16
CA ARG A 131 -2.74 13.11 -1.53
C ARG A 131 -2.93 12.96 -0.04
N LEU A 132 -2.46 11.85 0.52
CA LEU A 132 -2.31 11.84 1.97
C LEU A 132 -1.16 12.80 2.29
N PRO A 133 -1.30 13.68 3.29
CA PRO A 133 -0.19 14.49 3.76
C PRO A 133 0.83 13.53 4.39
N THR A 134 1.66 12.93 3.55
CA THR A 134 2.96 12.45 3.94
C THR A 134 3.72 13.71 4.26
N GLY A 135 3.80 14.07 5.54
CA GLY A 135 4.64 15.18 6.00
C GLY A 135 6.10 14.80 5.77
N TRP A 136 6.53 14.90 4.52
CA TRP A 136 7.87 14.71 3.98
C TRP A 136 7.99 15.59 2.73
#